data_AF-A0A2D6SM89-F1
#
_entry.id   AF-A0A2D6SM89-F1
#
_cell.length_a   1.000
_cell.length_b   1.000
_cell.length_c   1.000
_cell.angle_alpha   90.00
_cell.angle_beta   90.00
_cell.angle_gamma   90.00
#
_symmetry.space_group_name_H-M   'P 1'
#
loop_
_entity.id
_entity.type
_entity.pdbx_description
1 polymer ?
#
loop_
_entity_poly.entity_id
_entity_poly.type
_entity_poly.pdbx_seq_one_letter_code
_entity_poly.pdbx_strand_id
1 'polypeptide(L)' 'TPVGAFLHNARTIVRRAERQITLLSSKEEVNPAAIKYINRLSDHLFVLSRHVNDNGAKDVLWVPGKNR' A
#
# COMPACT_ATOMS: atom_id res chain seq x y z
N THR A 1 -1.36 5.56 14.53
CA THR A 1 -2.66 6.20 14.87
C THR A 1 -3.80 5.48 14.15
N PRO A 2 -5.09 5.67 14.49
CA PRO A 2 -6.20 5.09 13.74
C PRO A 2 -6.14 5.42 12.24
N VAL A 3 -5.79 6.66 11.88
CA VAL A 3 -5.62 7.10 10.49
C VAL A 3 -4.50 6.32 9.79
N GLY A 4 -3.31 6.19 10.41
CA GLY A 4 -2.22 5.38 9.84
C GLY A 4 -2.60 3.91 9.63
N ALA A 5 -3.39 3.34 10.55
CA ALA A 5 -3.90 1.97 10.39
C ALA A 5 -4.85 1.83 9.19
N PHE A 6 -5.79 2.78 9.01
CA PHE A 6 -6.67 2.80 7.83
C PHE A 6 -5.89 3.00 6.53
N LEU A 7 -4.85 3.82 6.52
CA LEU A 7 -3.97 3.99 5.36
C LEU A 7 -3.20 2.70 5.01
N HIS A 8 -2.70 1.98 6.02
CA HIS A 8 -2.12 0.65 5.80
C HIS A 8 -3.15 -0.36 5.29
N ASN A 9 -4.40 -0.31 5.76
CA ASN A 9 -5.47 -1.15 5.24
C ASN A 9 -5.81 -0.82 3.77
N ALA A 10 -5.97 0.46 3.45
CA ALA A 10 -6.17 0.92 2.08
C ALA A 10 -5.02 0.47 1.16
N ARG A 11 -3.77 0.52 1.64
CA ARG A 11 -2.60 0.03 0.92
C ARG A 11 -2.73 -1.45 0.53
N THR A 12 -3.20 -2.32 1.42
CA THR A 12 -3.36 -3.76 1.11
C THR A 12 -4.47 -3.99 0.09
N ILE A 13 -5.55 -3.20 0.15
CA ILE A 13 -6.63 -3.21 -0.85
C ILE A 13 -6.11 -2.77 -2.22
N VAL A 14 -5.33 -1.69 -2.29
CA VAL A 14 -4.71 -1.21 -3.54
C VAL A 14 -3.77 -2.26 -4.12
N ARG A 15 -2.95 -2.93 -3.31
CA ARG A 15 -2.09 -4.04 -3.77
C ARG A 15 -2.90 -5.25 -4.27
N ARG A 16 -4.08 -5.49 -3.69
CA ARG A 16 -5.00 -6.53 -4.19
C ARG A 16 -5.59 -6.13 -5.53
N ALA A 17 -6.01 -4.88 -5.70
CA ALA A 17 -6.48 -4.36 -6.97
C ALA A 17 -5.39 -4.42 -8.06
N GLU A 18 -4.15 -4.03 -7.74
CA GLU A 18 -2.99 -4.16 -8.63
C GLU A 18 -2.85 -5.59 -9.16
N ARG A 19 -2.88 -6.62 -8.30
CA ARG A 19 -2.80 -8.02 -8.75
C ARG A 19 -3.94 -8.42 -9.70
N GLN A 20 -5.15 -7.92 -9.48
CA GLN A 20 -6.29 -8.19 -10.36
C GLN A 20 -6.13 -7.49 -11.71
N ILE A 21 -5.68 -6.23 -11.71
CA ILE A 21 -5.42 -5.46 -12.93
C ILE A 21 -4.29 -6.11 -13.74
N THR A 22 -3.21 -6.54 -13.09
CA THR A 22 -2.11 -7.26 -13.75
C THR A 22 -2.59 -8.58 -14.37
N LEU A 23 -3.44 -9.34 -13.66
CA LEU A 23 -4.05 -10.56 -14.21
C LEU A 23 -4.96 -10.26 -15.39
N LEU A 24 -5.71 -9.15 -15.37
CA LEU A 24 -6.54 -8.74 -16.49
C LEU A 24 -5.67 -8.35 -17.71
N SER A 25 -4.57 -7.64 -17.48
CA SER A 25 -3.66 -7.21 -18.55
C SER A 25 -2.96 -8.36 -19.28
N SER A 26 -2.96 -9.57 -18.73
CA SER A 26 -2.47 -10.75 -19.44
C SER A 26 -3.52 -11.39 -20.36
N LYS A 27 -4.76 -10.91 -20.31
CA LYS A 27 -5.90 -11.46 -21.08
C LYS A 27 -6.47 -10.44 -22.07
N GLU A 28 -6.47 -9.16 -21.69
CA GLU A 28 -7.10 -8.08 -22.44
C GLU A 28 -6.24 -6.81 -22.39
N GLU A 29 -6.46 -5.89 -23.33
CA GLU A 29 -5.79 -4.60 -23.32
C GLU A 29 -6.31 -3.76 -22.15
N VAL A 30 -5.38 -3.34 -21.29
CA VAL A 30 -5.66 -2.47 -20.14
C VAL A 30 -4.84 -1.20 -20.29
N ASN A 31 -5.44 -0.06 -19.92
CA ASN A 31 -4.74 1.22 -19.92
C ASN A 31 -3.41 1.13 -19.13
N PRO A 32 -2.24 1.29 -19.79
CA PRO A 32 -0.94 1.17 -19.13
C PRO A 32 -0.73 2.22 -18.02
N ALA A 33 -1.40 3.37 -18.10
CA ALA A 33 -1.35 4.39 -17.06
C ALA A 33 -2.04 3.92 -15.77
N ALA A 34 -3.11 3.11 -15.86
CA ALA A 34 -3.80 2.58 -14.69
C ALA A 34 -2.91 1.61 -13.90
N ILE A 35 -2.14 0.76 -14.60
CA ILE A 35 -1.18 -0.17 -13.99
C ILE A 35 -0.07 0.61 -13.25
N LYS A 36 0.49 1.64 -13.90
CA LYS A 36 1.51 2.50 -13.28
C LYS A 36 0.95 3.25 -12.07
N TYR A 37 -0.27 3.78 -12.18
CA TYR A 37 -0.91 4.54 -11.11
C TYR A 37 -1.18 3.67 -9.88
N ILE A 38 -1.81 2.50 -10.05
CA ILE A 38 -2.17 1.64 -8.92
C ILE A 38 -0.93 1.15 -8.15
N ASN A 39 0.18 0.90 -8.86
CA ASN A 39 1.47 0.57 -8.26
C ASN A 39 1.97 1.72 -7.37
N ARG A 40 2.00 2.96 -7.88
CA ARG A 40 2.45 4.16 -7.16
C ARG A 40 1.52 4.57 -6.03
N LEU A 41 0.22 4.36 -6.16
CA LEU A 41 -0.74 4.63 -5.11
C LEU A 41 -0.42 3.79 -3.85
N SER A 42 0.03 2.55 -4.02
CA SER A 42 0.40 1.71 -2.88
C SER A 42 1.61 2.27 -2.11
N ASP A 43 2.59 2.84 -2.82
CA ASP A 43 3.75 3.51 -2.22
C ASP A 43 3.32 4.81 -1.53
N HIS A 44 2.47 5.59 -2.18
CA HIS A 44 1.95 6.85 -1.63
C HIS A 44 1.19 6.62 -0.32
N LEU A 45 0.33 5.60 -0.24
CA LEU A 45 -0.39 5.25 0.98
C LEU A 45 0.54 4.80 2.12
N PHE A 46 1.67 4.17 1.80
CA PHE A 46 2.69 3.86 2.80
C PHE A 46 3.34 5.14 3.34
N VAL A 47 3.79 6.04 2.46
CA VAL A 47 4.39 7.33 2.87
C VAL A 47 3.40 8.17 3.67
N LEU A 48 2.15 8.25 3.22
CA LEU A 48 1.10 8.99 3.91
C LEU A 48 0.81 8.41 5.30
N SER A 49 0.81 7.08 5.45
CA SER A 49 0.67 6.43 6.76
C SER A 49 1.78 6.87 7.73
N ARG A 50 3.03 6.92 7.25
CA ARG A 50 4.16 7.39 8.07
C ARG A 50 4.02 8.87 8.41
N HIS A 51 3.62 9.70 7.44
CA HIS A 51 3.41 11.13 7.65
C HIS A 51 2.39 11.40 8.78
N VAL A 52 1.23 10.71 8.75
CA VAL A 52 0.21 10.87 9.81
C VAL A 52 0.60 10.21 11.15
N ASN A 53 1.63 9.36 11.15
CA ASN A 53 2.25 8.81 12.36
C ASN A 53 3.43 9.69 12.82
N ASP A 54 3.27 11.01 12.77
CA ASP A 54 4.30 11.97 13.21
C ASP A 54 5.60 11.81 12.42
N ASN A 55 5.48 11.84 11.09
CA ASN A 55 6.58 11.58 10.15
C ASN A 55 7.34 10.27 10.45
N GLY A 56 6.63 9.27 10.96
CA GLY A 56 7.12 7.94 11.27
C GLY A 56 7.70 7.78 12.68
N ALA A 57 7.75 8.83 13.49
CA ALA A 57 8.21 8.74 14.89
C ALA A 57 7.32 7.82 15.74
N LYS A 58 6.05 7.66 15.35
CA LYS A 58 5.07 6.78 16.02
C LYS A 58 4.81 5.48 15.25
N ASP A 59 5.66 5.12 14.28
CA ASP A 59 5.52 3.85 13.56
C ASP A 59 5.80 2.65 14.47
N VAL A 60 5.05 1.57 14.27
CA VAL A 60 5.28 0.30 14.96
C VAL A 60 6.46 -0.39 14.27
N LEU A 61 7.62 -0.35 14.93
CA LEU A 61 8.81 -1.03 14.43
C LEU A 61 8.71 -2.54 14.67
N TRP A 62 9.08 -3.30 13.64
CA TRP A 62 9.27 -4.74 13.78
C TRP A 62 10.53 -5.01 14.59
N VAL A 63 10.42 -5.88 15.60
CA VAL A 63 11.53 -6.28 16.47
C VAL A 63 11.76 -7.79 16.29
N PRO A 64 12.95 -8.22 15.83
CA PRO A 64 13.27 -9.63 15.69
C PRO A 64 13.04 -10.40 17.00
N GLY A 65 12.32 -11.52 16.95
CA GLY A 65 12.13 -12.41 18.09
C GLY A 65 11.15 -11.94 19.17
N LYS A 66 10.47 -10.80 19.01
CA LYS A 66 9.56 -10.25 20.04
C LYS A 66 8.37 -11.16 20.41
N ASN A 67 7.93 -12.03 19.50
CA ASN A 67 6.80 -12.95 19.69
C ASN A 67 7.21 -14.42 19.53
N ARG A 68 8.49 -14.75 19.73
CA ARG A 68 8.99 -16.14 19.66
C ARG A 68 8.89 -16.82 21.01
#